data_AF-B9HB69-F1
#
_entry.id   AF-B9HB69-F1
#
_cell.length_a   1.000
_cell.length_b   1.000
_cell.length_c   1.000
_cell.angle_alpha   90.00
_cell.angle_beta   90.00
_cell.angle_gamma   90.00
#
_symmetry.space_group_name_H-M   'P 1'
#
loop_
_entity.id
_entity.type
_entity.pdbx_description
1 polymer ?
#
loop_
_entity_poly.entity_id
_entity_poly.type
_entity_poly.pdbx_seq_one_letter_code
_entity_poly.pdbx_strand_id
1 'polypeptide(L)'
;MASLPFSCSSVPGLKIHPNPTKMASFVISIKSSLGPSKSAFLQRGFSLQSPNLPGFASKARSFGVFARAATEKSVHDFTVKDINGKDVALSKFKGKALLIVNVASKCGLTSSNYSELTHIYEKYKTQGFEILAFPCNQFGGQEPGSNPEIKQFACTRYKAEFPIFDKVDVNGPSTAPVYQFLKSSAGGFLGDLIKWNFEKFLVDKNGKVVERYQPTTSPFQIEKDIQKLLAA
;
A
#
# COMPACT_ATOMS: atom_id res chain seq x y z
N MET A 1 -24.22 -5.36 8.22
CA MET A 1 -22.90 -5.49 8.86
C MET A 1 -22.24 -6.75 8.34
N ALA A 2 -21.31 -6.65 7.40
CA ALA A 2 -20.59 -7.83 6.90
C ALA A 2 -19.52 -8.22 7.93
N SER A 3 -19.68 -9.38 8.56
CA SER A 3 -18.72 -9.97 9.49
C SER A 3 -17.35 -10.21 8.81
N LEU A 4 -16.31 -10.10 9.63
CA LEU A 4 -14.98 -9.60 9.26
C LEU A 4 -14.21 -10.46 8.24
N PRO A 5 -13.51 -9.83 7.26
CA PRO A 5 -12.44 -10.49 6.53
C PRO A 5 -11.33 -10.84 7.51
N PHE A 6 -11.03 -12.13 7.69
CA PHE A 6 -10.01 -12.65 8.61
C PHE A 6 -10.31 -12.41 10.10
N SER A 7 -10.16 -13.45 10.91
CA SER A 7 -10.28 -13.36 12.36
C SER A 7 -9.43 -14.42 13.04
N CYS A 8 -8.59 -13.98 13.97
CA CYS A 8 -7.79 -14.88 14.82
C CYS A 8 -8.62 -15.63 15.86
N SER A 9 -9.87 -15.22 16.12
CA SER A 9 -10.77 -15.93 17.03
C SER A 9 -11.12 -17.36 16.56
N SER A 10 -10.94 -17.64 15.26
CA SER A 10 -11.15 -18.96 14.67
C SER A 10 -9.96 -19.92 14.83
N VAL A 11 -8.87 -19.47 15.45
CA VAL A 11 -7.66 -20.26 15.65
C VAL A 11 -7.80 -21.11 16.94
N PRO A 12 -7.75 -22.45 16.87
CA PRO A 12 -7.84 -23.31 18.04
C PRO A 12 -6.76 -22.96 19.08
N GLY A 13 -7.17 -22.79 20.35
CA GLY A 13 -6.26 -22.52 21.47
C GLY A 13 -5.94 -21.05 21.75
N LEU A 14 -6.43 -20.09 20.95
CA LEU A 14 -6.22 -18.66 21.20
C LEU A 14 -7.30 -18.09 22.15
N LYS A 15 -7.05 -18.08 23.46
CA LYS A 15 -7.89 -17.32 24.42
C LYS A 15 -7.52 -15.83 24.34
N ILE A 16 -8.35 -15.03 23.66
CA ILE A 16 -8.17 -13.58 23.59
C ILE A 16 -8.61 -12.99 24.95
N HIS A 17 -7.64 -12.60 25.78
CA HIS A 17 -7.91 -11.79 26.98
C HIS A 17 -7.83 -10.30 26.59
N PRO A 18 -8.84 -9.47 26.93
CA PRO A 18 -8.77 -8.03 26.69
C PRO A 18 -7.72 -7.40 27.62
N ASN A 19 -6.80 -6.61 27.06
CA ASN A 19 -5.73 -5.95 27.82
C ASN A 19 -6.10 -4.47 28.07
N PRO A 20 -5.95 -3.93 29.30
CA PRO A 20 -6.13 -2.51 29.56
C PRO A 20 -4.89 -1.68 29.14
N THR A 21 -5.19 -0.53 28.57
CA THR A 21 -4.33 0.61 28.21
C THR A 21 -3.30 1.02 29.28
N LYS A 22 -2.07 1.32 28.85
CA LYS A 22 -1.26 2.43 29.40
C LYS A 22 -0.18 2.88 28.40
N MET A 23 -0.28 4.14 28.00
CA MET A 23 0.72 4.91 27.25
C MET A 23 1.74 5.54 28.20
N ALA A 24 2.99 5.66 27.75
CA ALA A 24 3.95 6.60 28.31
C ALA A 24 4.75 7.24 27.17
N SER A 25 4.58 8.55 27.00
CA SER A 25 5.28 9.41 26.06
C SER A 25 6.68 9.74 26.57
N PHE A 26 7.67 9.73 25.68
CA PHE A 26 8.96 10.41 25.90
C PHE A 26 9.09 11.53 24.88
N VAL A 27 9.23 12.76 25.40
CA VAL A 27 9.42 13.99 24.64
C VAL A 27 10.90 14.32 24.69
N ILE A 28 11.53 14.59 23.54
CA ILE A 28 12.85 15.23 23.49
C ILE A 28 12.72 16.51 22.67
N SER A 29 13.07 17.61 23.34
CA SER A 29 13.10 18.98 22.86
C SER A 29 14.51 19.31 22.38
N ILE A 30 14.67 19.88 21.19
CA ILE A 30 15.90 20.60 20.81
C ILE A 30 15.52 21.92 20.11
N LYS A 31 16.12 22.99 20.64
CA LYS A 31 15.93 24.40 20.27
C LYS A 31 16.75 24.82 19.04
N SER A 32 16.18 25.80 18.36
CA SER A 32 16.66 26.83 17.43
C SER A 32 18.15 27.23 17.39
N SER A 33 18.60 27.66 16.21
CA SER A 33 19.34 28.93 16.05
C SER A 33 19.11 29.57 14.66
N LEU A 34 19.03 30.91 14.64
CA LEU A 34 18.89 31.79 13.48
C LEU A 34 20.27 32.26 12.96
N GLY A 35 20.35 32.65 11.68
CA GLY A 35 21.41 33.51 11.14
C GLY A 35 21.19 33.87 9.65
N PRO A 36 21.26 35.15 9.23
CA PRO A 36 20.75 35.62 7.93
C PRO A 36 21.85 35.89 6.87
N SER A 37 21.48 36.06 5.59
CA SER A 37 22.04 37.13 4.74
C SER A 37 21.30 37.33 3.40
N LYS A 38 21.30 38.58 2.92
CA LYS A 38 20.76 39.16 1.67
C LYS A 38 21.76 38.86 0.51
N SER A 39 21.60 39.11 -0.80
CA SER A 39 20.83 40.05 -1.63
C SER A 39 21.06 39.73 -3.14
N ALA A 40 20.43 40.55 -4.01
CA ALA A 40 20.69 40.85 -5.44
C ALA A 40 20.17 39.85 -6.50
N PHE A 41 19.10 40.14 -7.25
CA PHE A 41 18.91 41.11 -8.35
C PHE A 41 19.86 40.94 -9.54
N LEU A 42 19.34 40.39 -10.64
CA LEU A 42 19.78 40.70 -12.00
C LEU A 42 18.65 40.39 -12.99
N GLN A 43 18.09 41.46 -13.55
CA GLN A 43 17.27 41.44 -14.75
C GLN A 43 18.14 41.15 -15.97
N ARG A 44 17.59 40.42 -16.95
CA ARG A 44 17.79 40.70 -18.38
C ARG A 44 16.68 40.02 -19.16
N GLY A 45 15.89 40.83 -19.85
CA GLY A 45 14.82 40.39 -20.74
C GLY A 45 15.38 39.87 -22.06
N PHE A 46 14.59 39.00 -22.69
CA PHE A 46 14.63 38.75 -24.12
C PHE A 46 13.20 38.70 -24.64
N SER A 47 12.88 39.73 -25.42
CA SER A 47 11.70 39.81 -26.28
C SER A 47 11.98 38.99 -27.54
N LEU A 48 11.07 38.10 -27.93
CA LEU A 48 11.07 37.47 -29.25
C LEU A 48 9.71 37.72 -29.89
N GLN A 49 9.75 38.53 -30.94
CA GLN A 49 8.64 38.86 -31.81
C GLN A 49 8.24 37.62 -32.65
N SER A 50 6.94 37.37 -32.69
CA SER A 50 6.30 36.45 -33.62
C SER A 50 6.21 37.06 -35.02
N PRO A 51 6.51 36.32 -36.10
CA PRO A 51 6.09 36.71 -37.43
C PRO A 51 4.71 36.12 -37.77
N ASN A 52 3.87 37.00 -38.35
CA ASN A 52 2.58 36.68 -38.96
C ASN A 52 2.76 35.86 -40.25
N LEU A 53 1.96 34.82 -40.42
CA LEU A 53 1.75 34.08 -41.68
C LEU A 53 0.25 34.12 -42.05
N PRO A 54 -0.11 34.26 -43.33
CA PRO A 54 -1.50 34.45 -43.74
C PRO A 54 -2.25 33.12 -43.95
N GLY A 55 -3.47 33.10 -43.42
CA GLY A 55 -4.69 32.49 -43.95
C GLY A 55 -4.62 31.16 -44.72
N PHE A 56 -5.00 30.07 -44.05
CA PHE A 56 -5.76 28.98 -44.66
C PHE A 56 -6.95 28.64 -43.77
N ALA A 57 -8.15 28.90 -44.26
CA ALA A 57 -9.41 28.58 -43.59
C ALA A 57 -9.75 27.10 -43.81
N SER A 58 -9.32 26.25 -42.88
CA SER A 58 -9.82 24.87 -42.79
C SER A 58 -11.07 24.83 -41.89
N LYS A 59 -12.22 24.56 -42.50
CA LYS A 59 -13.51 24.33 -41.82
C LYS A 59 -13.36 23.10 -40.91
N ALA A 60 -13.07 23.32 -39.63
CA ALA A 60 -12.98 22.27 -38.65
C ALA A 60 -14.36 21.61 -38.47
N ARG A 61 -14.53 20.41 -39.01
CA ARG A 61 -15.63 19.53 -38.59
C ARG A 61 -15.38 19.18 -37.14
N SER A 62 -16.26 19.65 -36.27
CA SER A 62 -16.34 19.20 -34.87
C SER A 62 -16.72 17.72 -34.87
N PHE A 63 -15.70 16.86 -34.92
CA PHE A 63 -15.86 15.49 -34.46
C PHE A 63 -15.85 15.56 -32.95
N GLY A 64 -17.04 15.43 -32.35
CA GLY A 64 -17.17 15.18 -30.93
C GLY A 64 -16.46 13.87 -30.60
N VAL A 65 -15.17 13.97 -30.27
CA VAL A 65 -14.45 12.89 -29.61
C VAL A 65 -15.01 12.84 -28.21
N PHE A 66 -16.07 12.04 -28.02
CA PHE A 66 -16.42 11.58 -26.69
C PHE A 66 -15.23 10.74 -26.22
N ALA A 67 -14.30 11.38 -25.52
CA ALA A 67 -13.33 10.68 -24.70
C ALA A 67 -14.16 9.87 -23.70
N ARG A 68 -14.40 8.59 -24.01
CA ARG A 68 -14.70 7.60 -22.98
C ARG A 68 -13.54 7.74 -22.02
N ALA A 69 -13.78 8.31 -20.84
CA ALA A 69 -12.81 8.29 -19.77
C ALA A 69 -12.34 6.84 -19.66
N ALA A 70 -11.10 6.56 -20.04
CA ALA A 70 -10.51 5.26 -19.79
C ALA A 70 -10.62 5.09 -18.29
N THR A 71 -11.44 4.15 -17.83
CA THR A 71 -11.55 3.84 -16.42
C THR A 71 -10.16 3.41 -15.98
N GLU A 72 -9.43 4.28 -15.26
CA GLU A 72 -8.13 3.93 -14.71
C GLU A 72 -8.30 2.63 -13.91
N LYS A 73 -7.46 1.62 -14.19
CA LYS A 73 -7.53 0.34 -13.47
C LYS A 73 -7.35 0.60 -11.97
N SER A 74 -8.19 -0.04 -11.17
CA SER A 74 -8.20 0.12 -9.72
C SER A 74 -7.90 -1.23 -9.05
N VAL A 75 -7.29 -1.20 -7.86
CA VAL A 75 -7.16 -2.42 -7.05
C VAL A 75 -8.53 -3.05 -6.72
N HIS A 76 -9.59 -2.24 -6.75
CA HIS A 76 -10.95 -2.66 -6.46
C HIS A 76 -11.56 -3.58 -7.54
N ASP A 77 -10.91 -3.72 -8.69
CA ASP A 77 -11.37 -4.55 -9.81
C ASP A 77 -10.96 -6.03 -9.63
N PHE A 78 -10.11 -6.34 -8.66
CA PHE A 78 -9.60 -7.70 -8.44
C PHE A 78 -10.43 -8.49 -7.44
N THR A 79 -10.48 -9.80 -7.66
CA THR A 79 -10.93 -10.80 -6.68
C THR A 79 -9.75 -11.67 -6.32
N VAL A 80 -9.56 -11.91 -5.03
CA VAL A 80 -8.47 -12.73 -4.48
C VAL A 80 -9.04 -13.78 -3.54
N LYS A 81 -8.26 -14.81 -3.21
CA LYS A 81 -8.66 -15.80 -2.20
C LYS A 81 -8.20 -15.37 -0.82
N ASP A 82 -9.06 -15.45 0.18
CA ASP A 82 -8.65 -15.32 1.58
C ASP A 82 -7.80 -16.52 2.03
N ILE A 83 -7.24 -16.44 3.24
CA ILE A 83 -6.44 -17.53 3.80
C ILE A 83 -7.19 -18.87 3.92
N ASN A 84 -8.53 -18.89 3.86
CA ASN A 84 -9.33 -20.12 3.89
C ASN A 84 -9.76 -20.56 2.47
N GLY A 85 -9.24 -19.92 1.41
CA GLY A 85 -9.52 -20.24 0.01
C GLY A 85 -10.81 -19.63 -0.56
N LYS A 86 -11.51 -18.79 0.21
CA LYS A 86 -12.76 -18.16 -0.23
C LYS A 86 -12.47 -16.90 -1.05
N ASP A 87 -13.22 -16.72 -2.14
CA ASP A 87 -13.10 -15.51 -2.95
C ASP A 87 -13.56 -14.25 -2.20
N VAL A 88 -12.76 -13.20 -2.32
CA VAL A 88 -12.96 -11.87 -1.74
C VAL A 88 -12.74 -10.83 -2.83
N ALA A 89 -13.81 -10.18 -3.26
CA ALA A 89 -13.72 -9.02 -4.13
C ALA A 89 -13.10 -7.85 -3.36
N LEU A 90 -12.01 -7.28 -3.89
CA LEU A 90 -11.33 -6.14 -3.26
C LEU A 90 -12.14 -4.85 -3.33
N SER A 91 -13.19 -4.82 -4.15
CA SER A 91 -14.20 -3.74 -4.17
C SER A 91 -14.86 -3.49 -2.80
N LYS A 92 -14.83 -4.48 -1.89
CA LYS A 92 -15.30 -4.30 -0.50
C LYS A 92 -14.49 -3.28 0.31
N PHE A 93 -13.28 -2.94 -0.15
CA PHE A 93 -12.39 -1.99 0.50
C PHE A 93 -12.44 -0.59 -0.10
N LYS A 94 -13.38 -0.33 -1.03
CA LYS A 94 -13.64 1.00 -1.57
C LYS A 94 -13.84 2.03 -0.46
N GLY A 95 -13.21 3.20 -0.62
CA GLY A 95 -13.26 4.27 0.37
C GLY A 95 -12.26 4.12 1.52
N LYS A 96 -11.47 3.03 1.57
CA LYS A 96 -10.39 2.85 2.55
C LYS A 96 -9.02 3.10 1.92
N ALA A 97 -8.09 3.67 2.69
CA ALA A 97 -6.68 3.60 2.36
C ALA A 97 -6.16 2.18 2.64
N LEU A 98 -5.38 1.61 1.73
CA LEU A 98 -4.88 0.23 1.86
C LEU A 98 -3.35 0.22 1.91
N LEU A 99 -2.80 -0.60 2.80
CA LEU A 99 -1.39 -1.00 2.73
C LEU A 99 -1.32 -2.47 2.34
N ILE A 100 -0.85 -2.75 1.12
CA ILE A 100 -0.75 -4.10 0.57
C ILE A 100 0.69 -4.59 0.70
N VAL A 101 0.90 -5.75 1.32
CA VAL A 101 2.23 -6.22 1.71
C VAL A 101 2.40 -7.70 1.37
N ASN A 102 3.52 -8.08 0.72
CA ASN A 102 3.88 -9.49 0.63
C ASN A 102 4.61 -9.93 1.91
N VAL A 103 4.17 -11.02 2.54
CA VAL A 103 4.68 -11.43 3.86
C VAL A 103 5.33 -12.81 3.82
N ALA A 104 6.17 -13.06 4.82
CA ALA A 104 6.81 -14.36 5.07
C ALA A 104 6.93 -14.63 6.58
N SER A 105 6.78 -15.88 7.01
CA SER A 105 6.87 -16.27 8.44
C SER A 105 8.31 -16.54 8.91
N LYS A 106 9.23 -16.89 8.01
CA LYS A 106 10.62 -17.29 8.32
C LYS A 106 11.67 -16.34 7.72
N CYS A 107 11.39 -15.04 7.71
CA CYS A 107 12.29 -14.02 7.20
C CYS A 107 12.93 -13.24 8.36
N GLY A 108 14.16 -12.76 8.18
CA GLY A 108 14.83 -11.89 9.18
C GLY A 108 14.09 -10.57 9.44
N LEU A 109 13.21 -10.17 8.53
CA LEU A 109 12.37 -8.97 8.65
C LEU A 109 11.00 -9.24 9.28
N THR A 110 10.64 -10.50 9.56
CA THR A 110 9.29 -10.89 10.00
C THR A 110 8.91 -10.25 11.33
N SER A 111 9.78 -10.32 12.34
CA SER A 111 9.44 -9.86 13.68
C SER A 111 9.17 -8.37 13.77
N SER A 112 10.01 -7.53 13.15
CA SER A 112 9.79 -6.08 13.11
C SER A 112 8.55 -5.75 12.28
N ASN A 113 8.45 -6.27 11.06
CA ASN A 113 7.34 -5.92 10.17
C ASN A 113 5.98 -6.31 10.74
N TYR A 114 5.78 -7.56 11.19
CA TYR A 114 4.48 -7.96 11.74
C TYR A 114 4.13 -7.15 12.99
N SER A 115 5.09 -6.90 13.89
CA SER A 115 4.83 -6.12 15.11
C SER A 115 4.41 -4.68 14.80
N GLU A 116 5.12 -4.02 13.87
CA GLU A 116 4.82 -2.64 13.48
C GLU A 116 3.53 -2.54 12.66
N LEU A 117 3.27 -3.49 11.76
CA LEU A 117 2.01 -3.58 11.01
C LEU A 117 0.82 -3.77 11.95
N THR A 118 0.90 -4.69 12.93
CA THR A 118 -0.14 -4.87 13.94
C THR A 118 -0.38 -3.58 14.73
N HIS A 119 0.69 -2.87 15.13
CA HIS A 119 0.55 -1.62 15.88
C HIS A 119 -0.15 -0.51 15.08
N ILE A 120 0.26 -0.28 13.84
CA ILE A 120 -0.39 0.71 12.95
C ILE A 120 -1.83 0.30 12.68
N TYR A 121 -2.08 -0.98 12.40
CA TYR A 121 -3.43 -1.47 12.14
C TYR A 121 -4.35 -1.25 13.33
N GLU A 122 -3.90 -1.57 14.55
CA GLU A 122 -4.68 -1.30 15.77
C GLU A 122 -5.09 0.16 15.89
N LYS A 123 -4.16 1.08 15.56
CA LYS A 123 -4.38 2.52 15.64
C LYS A 123 -5.38 3.04 14.61
N TYR A 124 -5.39 2.50 13.39
CA TYR A 124 -6.12 3.09 12.25
C TYR A 124 -7.24 2.24 11.65
N LYS A 125 -7.42 0.96 12.03
CA LYS A 125 -8.42 0.04 11.45
C LYS A 125 -9.86 0.57 11.46
N THR A 126 -10.20 1.43 12.42
CA THR A 126 -11.53 2.07 12.54
C THR A 126 -11.64 3.42 11.82
N GLN A 127 -10.55 3.92 11.23
CA GLN A 127 -10.45 5.26 10.64
C GLN A 127 -10.46 5.23 9.10
N GLY A 128 -10.86 4.11 8.49
CA GLY A 128 -10.83 3.95 7.04
C GLY A 128 -9.49 3.45 6.50
N PHE A 129 -8.72 2.72 7.31
CA PHE A 129 -7.48 2.04 6.90
C PHE A 129 -7.66 0.52 6.90
N GLU A 130 -6.94 -0.17 6.02
CA GLU A 130 -6.87 -1.63 5.97
C GLU A 130 -5.46 -2.10 5.56
N ILE A 131 -5.00 -3.21 6.14
CA ILE A 131 -3.78 -3.89 5.66
C ILE A 131 -4.20 -5.17 4.95
N LEU A 132 -3.68 -5.40 3.73
CA LEU A 132 -3.91 -6.63 2.98
C LEU A 132 -2.59 -7.40 2.85
N ALA A 133 -2.45 -8.48 3.61
CA ALA A 133 -1.23 -9.28 3.65
C ALA A 133 -1.32 -10.51 2.74
N PHE A 134 -0.35 -10.66 1.84
CA PHE A 134 -0.26 -11.76 0.87
C PHE A 134 0.98 -12.61 1.16
N PRO A 135 0.83 -13.80 1.76
CA PRO A 135 1.95 -14.71 1.96
C PRO A 135 2.61 -15.08 0.62
N CYS A 136 3.94 -15.16 0.58
CA CYS A 136 4.68 -15.51 -0.63
C CYS A 136 5.94 -16.31 -0.31
N ASN A 137 6.14 -17.43 -1.02
CA ASN A 137 7.27 -18.32 -0.77
C ASN A 137 8.45 -18.16 -1.76
N GLN A 138 8.37 -17.20 -2.69
CA GLN A 138 9.35 -17.02 -3.76
C GLN A 138 10.72 -16.50 -3.28
N PHE A 139 10.79 -15.99 -2.05
CA PHE A 139 12.00 -15.35 -1.51
C PHE A 139 12.65 -16.26 -0.46
N GLY A 140 13.64 -17.04 -0.89
CA GLY A 140 14.41 -17.94 -0.02
C GLY A 140 13.59 -19.04 0.66
N GLY A 141 12.41 -19.38 0.14
CA GLY A 141 11.55 -20.40 0.75
C GLY A 141 11.05 -20.02 2.16
N GLN A 142 10.90 -18.73 2.45
CA GLN A 142 10.63 -18.21 3.79
C GLN A 142 9.16 -18.22 4.21
N GLU A 143 8.25 -18.72 3.37
CA GLU A 143 6.84 -18.96 3.67
C GLU A 143 6.41 -20.40 3.28
N PRO A 144 7.07 -21.43 3.84
CA PRO A 144 6.89 -22.82 3.40
C PRO A 144 5.56 -23.42 3.89
N GLY A 145 4.97 -22.84 4.93
CA GLY A 145 3.74 -23.35 5.55
C GLY A 145 2.52 -23.31 4.63
N SER A 146 1.55 -24.13 4.97
CA SER A 146 0.18 -24.09 4.45
C SER A 146 -0.57 -22.87 5.00
N ASN A 147 -1.70 -22.51 4.38
CA ASN A 147 -2.50 -21.38 4.84
C ASN A 147 -2.95 -21.49 6.32
N PRO A 148 -3.39 -22.65 6.83
CA PRO A 148 -3.68 -22.80 8.26
C PRO A 148 -2.48 -22.52 9.17
N GLU A 149 -1.28 -22.97 8.79
CA GLU A 149 -0.05 -22.73 9.56
C GLU A 149 0.36 -21.26 9.53
N ILE A 150 0.23 -20.61 8.37
CA ILE A 150 0.49 -19.16 8.21
C ILE A 150 -0.47 -18.35 9.09
N LYS A 151 -1.77 -18.69 9.05
CA LYS A 151 -2.79 -18.07 9.90
C LYS A 151 -2.48 -18.26 11.39
N GLN A 152 -2.15 -19.48 11.79
CA GLN A 152 -1.77 -19.81 13.16
C GLN A 152 -0.57 -18.95 13.60
N PHE A 153 0.46 -18.88 12.77
CA PHE A 153 1.68 -18.12 13.04
C PHE A 153 1.38 -16.64 13.28
N ALA A 154 0.71 -15.98 12.33
CA ALA A 154 0.42 -14.55 12.43
C ALA A 154 -0.49 -14.23 13.64
N CYS A 155 -1.51 -15.06 13.89
CA CYS A 155 -2.43 -14.87 15.00
C CYS A 155 -1.79 -15.10 16.36
N THR A 156 -1.02 -16.18 16.53
CA THR A 156 -0.47 -16.52 17.85
C THR A 156 0.77 -15.71 18.19
N ARG A 157 1.65 -15.44 17.22
CA ARG A 157 2.91 -14.74 17.47
C ARG A 157 2.73 -13.23 17.51
N TYR A 158 1.91 -12.68 16.63
CA TYR A 158 1.83 -11.23 16.44
C TYR A 158 0.43 -10.65 16.66
N LYS A 159 -0.56 -11.49 16.99
CA LYS A 159 -1.95 -11.07 17.19
C LYS A 159 -2.47 -10.22 16.03
N ALA A 160 -2.06 -10.57 14.80
CA ALA A 160 -2.42 -9.83 13.61
C ALA A 160 -3.94 -9.86 13.40
N GLU A 161 -4.59 -8.71 13.31
CA GLU A 161 -6.05 -8.63 13.10
C GLU A 161 -6.43 -8.21 11.68
N PHE A 162 -5.43 -7.92 10.83
CA PHE A 162 -5.65 -7.53 9.44
C PHE A 162 -5.83 -8.75 8.52
N PRO A 163 -6.56 -8.60 7.39
CA PRO A 163 -6.71 -9.65 6.38
C PRO A 163 -5.40 -10.26 5.89
N ILE A 164 -5.29 -11.58 6.07
CA ILE A 164 -4.30 -12.41 5.39
C ILE A 164 -5.01 -13.21 4.30
N PHE A 165 -4.42 -13.20 3.10
CA PHE A 165 -4.95 -13.86 1.91
C PHE A 165 -4.24 -15.19 1.64
N ASP A 166 -4.70 -15.89 0.62
CA ASP A 166 -4.04 -17.08 0.10
C ASP A 166 -2.59 -16.78 -0.31
N LYS A 167 -1.74 -17.80 -0.26
CA LYS A 167 -0.36 -17.69 -0.68
C LYS A 167 -0.30 -17.48 -2.19
N VAL A 168 0.44 -16.48 -2.64
CA VAL A 168 0.52 -16.09 -4.06
C VAL A 168 1.96 -15.95 -4.54
N ASP A 169 2.13 -16.15 -5.84
CA ASP A 169 3.33 -15.72 -6.55
C ASP A 169 3.20 -14.22 -6.88
N VAL A 170 4.27 -13.47 -6.61
CA VAL A 170 4.34 -12.01 -6.84
C VAL A 170 5.25 -11.65 -8.01
N ASN A 171 6.02 -12.63 -8.50
CA ASN A 171 6.91 -12.53 -9.65
C ASN A 171 6.75 -13.74 -10.59
N GLY A 172 7.25 -13.58 -11.82
CA GLY A 172 7.24 -14.64 -12.84
C GLY A 172 5.90 -14.82 -13.57
N PRO A 173 5.78 -15.84 -14.43
CA PRO A 173 4.59 -16.08 -15.25
C PRO A 173 3.31 -16.32 -14.45
N SER A 174 3.44 -16.88 -13.24
CA SER A 174 2.34 -17.16 -12.32
C SER A 174 1.99 -15.98 -11.39
N THR A 175 2.57 -14.78 -11.62
CA THR A 175 2.30 -13.61 -10.77
C THR A 175 0.80 -13.37 -10.66
N ALA A 176 0.28 -13.28 -9.44
CA ALA A 176 -1.13 -12.98 -9.19
C ALA A 176 -1.53 -11.65 -9.87
N PRO A 177 -2.70 -11.57 -10.53
CA PRO A 177 -3.11 -10.37 -11.28
C PRO A 177 -3.07 -9.07 -10.47
N VAL A 178 -3.40 -9.13 -9.18
CA VAL A 178 -3.30 -7.97 -8.27
C VAL A 178 -1.85 -7.47 -8.16
N TYR A 179 -0.85 -8.36 -8.06
CA TYR A 179 0.57 -7.96 -8.02
C TYR A 179 1.10 -7.50 -9.38
N GLN A 180 0.55 -7.98 -10.50
CA GLN A 180 0.87 -7.40 -11.82
C GLN A 180 0.44 -5.93 -11.89
N PHE A 181 -0.76 -5.63 -11.39
CA PHE A 181 -1.27 -4.27 -11.29
C PHE A 181 -0.45 -3.39 -10.34
N LEU A 182 -0.15 -3.88 -9.13
CA LEU A 182 0.61 -3.11 -8.14
C LEU A 182 2.00 -2.72 -8.66
N LYS A 183 2.70 -3.67 -9.30
CA LYS A 183 4.03 -3.45 -9.86
C LYS A 183 4.03 -2.45 -11.01
N SER A 184 3.12 -2.61 -11.97
CA SER A 184 3.00 -1.70 -13.12
C SER A 184 2.54 -0.29 -12.75
N SER A 185 1.73 -0.14 -11.70
CA SER A 185 1.21 1.16 -11.26
C SER A 185 2.23 2.00 -10.50
N ALA A 186 3.32 1.41 -10.02
CA ALA A 186 4.35 2.09 -9.22
C ALA A 186 5.46 2.77 -10.05
N GLY A 187 5.31 2.87 -11.39
CA GLY A 187 6.10 3.79 -12.22
C GLY A 187 7.58 3.46 -12.46
N GLY A 188 8.01 2.20 -12.30
CA GLY A 188 9.42 1.81 -12.50
C GLY A 188 9.77 1.55 -13.97
N PHE A 189 10.59 2.42 -14.59
CA PHE A 189 11.14 2.20 -15.95
C PHE A 189 12.22 1.08 -16.00
N LEU A 190 12.66 0.58 -14.85
CA LEU A 190 13.64 -0.51 -14.72
C LEU A 190 13.27 -1.42 -13.53
N GLY A 191 12.70 -2.58 -13.83
CA GLY A 191 12.54 -3.69 -12.88
C GLY A 191 11.23 -3.68 -12.10
N ASP A 192 10.17 -4.17 -12.74
CA ASP A 192 8.84 -4.43 -12.15
C ASP A 192 8.81 -5.56 -11.12
N LEU A 193 9.95 -6.15 -10.75
CA LEU A 193 9.99 -7.29 -9.84
C LEU A 193 9.91 -6.85 -8.38
N ILE A 194 9.15 -7.61 -7.58
CA ILE A 194 9.24 -7.53 -6.12
C ILE A 194 10.62 -8.04 -5.70
N LYS A 195 11.35 -7.27 -4.90
CA LYS A 195 12.76 -7.55 -4.59
C LYS A 195 12.93 -8.56 -3.45
N TRP A 196 12.03 -8.53 -2.46
CA TRP A 196 12.09 -9.41 -1.30
C TRP A 196 10.74 -9.48 -0.55
N ASN A 197 10.71 -10.23 0.54
CA ASN A 197 9.62 -10.20 1.52
C ASN A 197 9.44 -8.79 2.11
N PHE A 198 8.21 -8.44 2.44
CA PHE A 198 7.78 -7.17 3.03
C PHE A 198 7.96 -5.95 2.14
N GLU A 199 7.81 -6.09 0.83
CA GLU A 199 7.59 -4.92 -0.01
C GLU A 199 6.15 -4.42 0.19
N LYS A 200 5.95 -3.09 0.21
CA LYS A 200 4.64 -2.50 0.52
C LYS A 200 4.17 -1.58 -0.60
N PHE A 201 2.86 -1.59 -0.85
CA PHE A 201 2.19 -0.66 -1.73
C PHE A 201 1.13 0.09 -0.94
N LEU A 202 1.20 1.41 -0.95
CA LEU A 202 0.17 2.26 -0.38
C LEU A 202 -0.82 2.64 -1.48
N VAL A 203 -2.10 2.45 -1.20
CA VAL A 203 -3.20 2.63 -2.12
C VAL A 203 -4.21 3.60 -1.52
N ASP A 204 -4.66 4.57 -2.31
CA ASP A 204 -5.64 5.57 -1.89
C ASP A 204 -7.07 4.99 -1.79
N LYS A 205 -8.00 5.83 -1.31
CA LYS A 205 -9.43 5.49 -1.15
C LYS A 205 -10.14 5.15 -2.48
N ASN A 206 -9.58 5.55 -3.62
CA ASN A 206 -10.08 5.26 -4.96
C ASN A 206 -9.49 3.97 -5.55
N GLY A 207 -8.50 3.38 -4.87
CA GLY A 207 -7.85 2.14 -5.26
C GLY A 207 -6.66 2.33 -6.20
N LYS A 208 -6.08 3.54 -6.25
CA LYS A 208 -4.87 3.85 -7.01
C LYS A 208 -3.63 3.70 -6.15
N VAL A 209 -2.59 3.07 -6.70
CA VAL A 209 -1.28 2.99 -6.04
C VAL A 209 -0.67 4.39 -6.00
N VAL A 210 -0.34 4.87 -4.80
CA VAL A 210 0.26 6.20 -4.59
C VAL A 210 1.73 6.13 -4.20
N GLU A 211 2.18 5.02 -3.61
CA GLU A 211 3.58 4.83 -3.22
C GLU A 211 3.95 3.34 -3.12
N ARG A 212 5.24 3.02 -3.32
CA ARG A 212 5.83 1.69 -3.19
C ARG A 212 7.07 1.76 -2.30
N TYR A 213 7.05 1.01 -1.19
CA TYR A 213 8.13 1.01 -0.19
C TYR A 213 8.94 -0.28 -0.25
N GLN A 214 10.25 -0.13 -0.08
CA GLN A 214 11.20 -1.24 -0.10
C GLN A 214 11.00 -2.19 1.10
N PRO A 215 11.45 -3.45 1.01
CA PRO A 215 11.48 -4.41 2.10
C PRO A 215 11.98 -3.87 3.46
N THR A 216 13.03 -3.06 3.42
CA THR A 216 13.71 -2.49 4.60
C THR A 216 13.03 -1.24 5.17
N THR A 217 12.06 -0.65 4.46
CA THR A 217 11.27 0.46 5.00
C THR A 217 10.40 -0.06 6.13
N SER A 218 10.62 0.48 7.33
CA SER A 218 9.83 0.20 8.52
C SER A 218 8.38 0.68 8.32
N PRO A 219 7.36 -0.13 8.63
CA PRO A 219 5.97 0.32 8.62
C PRO A 219 5.72 1.63 9.38
N PHE A 220 6.41 1.89 10.50
CA PHE A 220 6.27 3.17 11.22
C PHE A 220 6.70 4.39 10.40
N GLN A 221 7.65 4.24 9.46
CA GLN A 221 8.04 5.33 8.57
C GLN A 221 6.94 5.67 7.55
N ILE A 222 6.04 4.72 7.26
CA ILE A 222 4.92 4.86 6.31
C ILE A 222 3.71 5.55 6.98
N GLU A 223 3.65 5.58 8.31
CA GLU A 223 2.50 6.08 9.08
C GLU A 223 2.07 7.50 8.69
N LYS A 224 3.03 8.39 8.41
CA LYS A 224 2.74 9.76 7.97
C LYS A 224 1.99 9.79 6.63
N ASP A 225 2.30 8.89 5.71
CA ASP A 225 1.65 8.83 4.41
C ASP A 225 0.25 8.20 4.52
N ILE A 226 0.09 7.21 5.41
CA ILE A 226 -1.24 6.70 5.79
C ILE A 226 -2.10 7.84 6.32
N GLN A 227 -1.61 8.64 7.28
CA GLN A 227 -2.35 9.76 7.84
C GLN A 227 -2.80 10.78 6.78
N LYS A 228 -1.96 11.08 5.78
CA LYS A 228 -2.34 11.95 4.66
C LYS A 228 -3.54 11.40 3.90
N LEU A 229 -3.55 10.11 3.59
CA LEU A 229 -4.67 9.48 2.88
C LEU A 229 -5.95 9.42 3.74
N LEU A 230 -5.81 9.26 5.05
CA LEU A 230 -6.98 9.25 5.94
C LEU A 230 -7.63 10.64 6.04
N ALA A 231 -6.83 11.70 6.02
CA ALA A 231 -7.29 13.09 6.09
C ALA A 231 -7.86 13.64 4.76
N ALA A 232 -7.64 12.95 3.64
CA ALA A 232 -8.10 13.35 2.29
C ALA A 232 -9.58 13.05 2.02
#